data_AF-A0A9D2K977-F1
#
_entry.id   AF-A0A9D2K977-F1
#
_cell.length_a   1.000
_cell.length_b   1.000
_cell.length_c   1.000
_cell.angle_alpha   90.00
_cell.angle_beta   90.00
_cell.angle_gamma   90.00
#
_symmetry.space_group_name_H-M   'P 1'
#
loop_
_entity.id
_entity.type
_entity.pdbx_description
1 polymer ?
#
loop_
_entity_poly.entity_id
_entity_poly.type
_entity_poly.pdbx_seq_one_letter_code
_entity_poly.pdbx_strand_id
1 'polypeptide(L)'
;MDGFINRQHPASTVTFDESVQELNRLGVPVYGHEVGQFQVFPDILTEPRRYTGVLEPRNLQDIAARAGEKGMDEKDIRQAIEASGMLSRLAYKAEIEAAFRTKGMSGISLLGLQDFPGQGTALVGMMNAFGQPKPYAFADPKAFSAFFGPTNLLFQTSKFCWTTDEDLTGDLLFSNYAQHTLEGEIRYSLSYKDGALYCEGKTPACTFAQGELTNAAVVRIPLQEIKAPAQLTLEIACQGARNSYSLWVYPAGVQADESGIYVTGSLDDTAAAVLQKGGRVFFSPEAAREALPKSIKGNFTTAFWSSMFTGENQPGTMGLLLDPDHPLFAAFPTDFYSDYQWWAMSGLGRPMNLEGLRDEAGKAVAPIVKVLDGFAGLANLGLLFEAAVGEGRLMVSSMGLEQLQYTYPEARALRRAIIGYMQSDAFHPDFRVSISQIRELVAPACGDKA
;
A
#
# COMPACT_ATOMS: atom_id res chain seq x y z
N MET A 1 -9.36 15.38 2.96
CA MET A 1 -8.61 15.59 4.21
C MET A 1 -7.37 14.71 4.05
N ASP A 2 -6.20 15.30 3.82
CA ASP A 2 -5.01 14.47 3.49
C ASP A 2 -4.25 14.15 4.78
N GLY A 3 -4.38 12.92 5.29
CA GLY A 3 -3.61 12.44 6.44
C GLY A 3 -2.10 12.41 6.17
N PHE A 4 -1.27 12.32 7.23
CA PHE A 4 0.19 12.27 7.07
C PHE A 4 0.64 11.06 6.22
N ILE A 5 -0.11 9.95 6.29
CA ILE A 5 0.18 8.71 5.56
C ILE A 5 0.22 8.93 4.05
N ASN A 6 -0.60 9.81 3.47
CA ASN A 6 -0.57 10.08 2.02
C ASN A 6 0.37 11.24 1.63
N ARG A 7 0.86 12.03 2.60
CA ARG A 7 1.66 13.25 2.33
C ARG A 7 3.16 13.06 2.54
N GLN A 8 3.54 12.08 3.35
CA GLN A 8 4.93 11.85 3.74
C GLN A 8 5.33 10.42 3.40
N HIS A 9 6.56 10.26 2.91
CA HIS A 9 7.14 8.93 2.71
C HIS A 9 7.08 8.13 4.02
N PRO A 10 6.79 6.82 3.99
CA PRO A 10 6.49 6.07 5.20
C PRO A 10 7.62 6.11 6.21
N ALA A 11 7.31 6.66 7.38
CA ALA A 11 8.17 6.74 8.54
C ALA A 11 7.33 6.55 9.81
N SER A 12 7.93 6.06 10.87
CA SER A 12 7.31 6.00 12.20
C SER A 12 7.85 7.08 13.15
N THR A 13 8.44 8.14 12.61
CA THR A 13 8.82 9.36 13.35
C THR A 13 7.67 10.35 13.52
N VAL A 14 6.53 10.13 12.87
CA VAL A 14 5.37 11.03 12.99
C VAL A 14 4.78 10.94 14.39
N THR A 15 4.60 12.13 15.00
CA THR A 15 3.92 12.37 16.29
C THR A 15 2.97 13.57 16.14
N PHE A 16 2.16 13.81 17.16
CA PHE A 16 1.30 14.99 17.28
C PHE A 16 1.85 15.99 18.33
N ASP A 17 3.17 15.96 18.58
CA ASP A 17 3.78 16.72 19.68
C ASP A 17 3.52 18.23 19.56
N GLU A 18 3.54 18.79 18.35
CA GLU A 18 3.27 20.23 18.15
C GLU A 18 1.88 20.61 18.64
N SER A 19 0.84 19.89 18.21
CA SER A 19 -0.54 20.12 18.63
C SER A 19 -0.74 19.85 20.12
N VAL A 20 -0.11 18.79 20.64
CA VAL A 20 -0.20 18.44 22.07
C VAL A 20 0.49 19.50 22.94
N GLN A 21 1.67 20.00 22.55
CA GLN A 21 2.37 21.05 23.28
C GLN A 21 1.61 22.37 23.30
N GLU A 22 0.94 22.73 22.20
CA GLU A 22 0.09 23.91 22.14
C GLU A 22 -1.09 23.80 23.12
N LEU A 23 -1.82 22.68 23.06
CA LEU A 23 -3.01 22.46 23.89
C LEU A 23 -2.67 22.22 25.37
N ASN A 24 -1.54 21.57 25.67
CA ASN A 24 -1.11 21.37 27.05
C ASN A 24 -0.82 22.68 27.80
N ARG A 25 -0.53 23.79 27.10
CA ARG A 25 -0.42 25.12 27.72
C ARG A 25 -1.72 25.59 28.36
N LEU A 26 -2.86 25.03 27.94
CA LEU A 26 -4.17 25.29 28.52
C LEU A 26 -4.42 24.48 29.81
N GLY A 27 -3.52 23.56 30.17
CA GLY A 27 -3.62 22.74 31.37
C GLY A 27 -4.73 21.68 31.33
N VAL A 28 -5.24 21.35 30.14
CA VAL A 28 -6.30 20.36 29.93
C VAL A 28 -5.77 19.11 29.23
N PRO A 29 -6.36 17.92 29.48
CA PRO A 29 -6.00 16.69 28.75
C PRO A 29 -6.19 16.86 27.24
N VAL A 30 -5.24 16.35 26.46
CA VAL A 30 -5.32 16.34 24.99
C VAL A 30 -5.76 14.96 24.52
N TYR A 31 -6.95 14.89 23.92
CA TYR A 31 -7.56 13.63 23.50
C TYR A 31 -7.91 13.67 22.00
N GLY A 32 -7.46 12.67 21.25
CA GLY A 32 -7.77 12.54 19.83
C GLY A 32 -9.14 11.88 19.64
N HIS A 33 -10.09 12.59 19.03
CA HIS A 33 -11.40 12.04 18.66
C HIS A 33 -11.42 11.64 17.19
N GLU A 34 -12.15 10.57 16.87
CA GLU A 34 -12.37 10.05 15.51
C GLU A 34 -11.08 9.68 14.74
N VAL A 35 -10.11 9.09 15.44
CA VAL A 35 -8.87 8.59 14.82
C VAL A 35 -9.16 7.38 13.93
N GLY A 36 -8.51 7.28 12.76
CA GLY A 36 -8.63 6.14 11.85
C GLY A 36 -9.95 6.09 11.07
N GLN A 37 -9.86 6.36 9.78
CA GLN A 37 -11.02 6.50 8.87
C GLN A 37 -10.75 5.83 7.52
N PHE A 38 -10.37 4.54 7.53
CA PHE A 38 -9.91 3.80 6.36
C PHE A 38 -10.90 2.71 5.96
N GLN A 39 -11.58 2.89 4.82
CA GLN A 39 -12.56 1.92 4.36
C GLN A 39 -11.94 0.57 3.99
N VAL A 40 -12.73 -0.48 4.13
CA VAL A 40 -12.49 -1.83 3.64
C VAL A 40 -13.51 -2.11 2.54
N PHE A 41 -13.12 -2.87 1.51
CA PHE A 41 -14.05 -3.27 0.47
C PHE A 41 -15.22 -4.07 1.09
N PRO A 42 -16.48 -3.83 0.67
CA PRO A 42 -17.64 -4.43 1.29
C PRO A 42 -17.64 -5.96 1.25
N ASP A 43 -17.97 -6.59 2.38
CA ASP A 43 -18.14 -8.05 2.48
C ASP A 43 -19.48 -8.51 1.89
N ILE A 44 -19.63 -8.40 0.57
CA ILE A 44 -20.81 -8.87 -0.16
C ILE A 44 -20.90 -10.40 -0.27
N LEU A 45 -19.87 -11.13 0.20
CA LEU A 45 -19.83 -12.59 0.15
C LEU A 45 -20.53 -13.21 1.36
N THR A 46 -20.24 -12.71 2.56
CA THR A 46 -20.70 -13.34 3.80
C THR A 46 -21.73 -12.53 4.56
N GLU A 47 -21.62 -11.19 4.56
CA GLU A 47 -22.43 -10.32 5.39
C GLU A 47 -23.92 -10.25 4.99
N PRO A 48 -24.31 -10.22 3.69
CA PRO A 48 -25.72 -10.12 3.30
C PRO A 48 -26.61 -11.21 3.89
N ARG A 49 -26.07 -12.44 4.01
CA ARG A 49 -26.82 -13.61 4.53
C ARG A 49 -27.13 -13.51 6.02
N ARG A 50 -26.52 -12.56 6.73
CA ARG A 50 -26.71 -12.35 8.17
C ARG A 50 -27.92 -11.49 8.50
N TYR A 51 -28.46 -10.77 7.51
CA TYR A 51 -29.65 -9.94 7.67
C TYR A 51 -30.92 -10.79 7.57
N THR A 52 -31.24 -11.50 8.65
CA THR A 52 -32.45 -12.36 8.76
C THR A 52 -33.60 -11.70 9.52
N GLY A 53 -33.41 -10.46 9.98
CA GLY A 53 -34.38 -9.70 10.77
C GLY A 53 -35.27 -8.78 9.93
N VAL A 54 -35.66 -7.65 10.49
CA VAL A 54 -36.52 -6.64 9.83
C VAL A 54 -35.76 -5.68 8.90
N LEU A 55 -34.44 -5.75 8.87
CA LEU A 55 -33.57 -4.90 8.06
C LEU A 55 -33.04 -5.67 6.85
N GLU A 56 -32.98 -4.99 5.70
CA GLU A 56 -32.44 -5.52 4.45
C GLU A 56 -31.14 -4.78 4.06
N PRO A 57 -30.06 -5.48 3.66
CA PRO A 57 -28.76 -4.88 3.34
C PRO A 57 -28.71 -4.39 1.89
N ARG A 58 -29.60 -3.46 1.52
CA ARG A 58 -29.74 -2.98 0.14
C ARG A 58 -28.45 -2.41 -0.45
N ASN A 59 -27.67 -1.72 0.37
CA ASN A 59 -26.36 -1.23 -0.03
C ASN A 59 -25.42 -2.35 -0.49
N LEU A 60 -25.37 -3.48 0.23
CA LEU A 60 -24.55 -4.62 -0.16
C LEU A 60 -25.12 -5.34 -1.39
N GLN A 61 -26.45 -5.41 -1.52
CA GLN A 61 -27.11 -5.97 -2.70
C GLN A 61 -26.80 -5.16 -3.97
N ASP A 62 -26.85 -3.83 -3.89
CA ASP A 62 -26.53 -2.93 -5.02
C ASP A 62 -25.06 -3.07 -5.45
N ILE A 63 -24.15 -3.21 -4.48
CA ILE A 63 -22.72 -3.44 -4.74
C ILE A 63 -22.52 -4.82 -5.39
N ALA A 64 -23.21 -5.85 -4.90
CA ALA A 64 -23.14 -7.19 -5.50
C ALA A 64 -23.66 -7.22 -6.94
N ALA A 65 -24.77 -6.51 -7.22
CA ALA A 65 -25.28 -6.37 -8.58
C ALA A 65 -24.25 -5.70 -9.49
N ARG A 66 -23.64 -4.59 -9.05
CA ARG A 66 -22.59 -3.89 -9.80
C ARG A 66 -21.34 -4.74 -10.04
N ALA A 67 -20.90 -5.51 -9.04
CA ALA A 67 -19.80 -6.45 -9.19
C ALA A 67 -20.12 -7.51 -10.26
N GLY A 68 -21.35 -8.02 -10.28
CA GLY A 68 -21.84 -8.92 -11.32
C GLY A 68 -21.88 -8.29 -12.72
N GLU A 69 -22.33 -7.04 -12.84
CA GLU A 69 -22.29 -6.28 -14.11
C GLU A 69 -20.86 -6.07 -14.62
N LYS A 70 -19.89 -5.96 -13.71
CA LYS A 70 -18.46 -5.87 -14.01
C LYS A 70 -17.80 -7.23 -14.26
N GLY A 71 -18.55 -8.32 -14.12
CA GLY A 71 -18.05 -9.68 -14.31
C GLY A 71 -17.07 -10.14 -13.24
N MET A 72 -17.06 -9.52 -12.05
CA MET A 72 -16.21 -9.94 -10.94
C MET A 72 -16.75 -11.24 -10.34
N ASP A 73 -15.89 -12.23 -10.19
CA ASP A 73 -16.26 -13.50 -9.56
C ASP A 73 -16.02 -13.48 -8.03
N GLU A 74 -16.33 -14.59 -7.35
CA GLU A 74 -16.13 -14.69 -5.90
C GLU A 74 -14.66 -14.52 -5.49
N LYS A 75 -13.71 -14.95 -6.33
CA LYS A 75 -12.28 -14.81 -6.08
C LYS A 75 -11.87 -13.34 -6.18
N ASP A 76 -12.30 -12.63 -7.22
CA ASP A 76 -12.03 -11.20 -7.40
C ASP A 76 -12.52 -10.39 -6.20
N ILE A 77 -13.76 -10.67 -5.75
CA ILE A 77 -14.38 -10.01 -4.61
C ILE A 77 -13.60 -10.31 -3.33
N ARG A 78 -13.28 -11.59 -3.07
CA ARG A 78 -12.50 -11.99 -1.89
C ARG A 78 -11.15 -11.29 -1.84
N GLN A 79 -10.43 -11.26 -2.97
CA GLN A 79 -9.14 -10.60 -3.08
C GLN A 79 -9.24 -9.09 -2.84
N ALA A 80 -10.29 -8.43 -3.34
CA ALA A 80 -10.53 -7.01 -3.07
C ALA A 80 -10.79 -6.73 -1.58
N ILE A 81 -11.58 -7.58 -0.91
CA ILE A 81 -11.84 -7.49 0.54
C ILE A 81 -10.56 -7.66 1.35
N GLU A 82 -9.80 -8.71 1.07
CA GLU A 82 -8.58 -9.02 1.82
C GLU A 82 -7.50 -7.96 1.61
N ALA A 83 -7.24 -7.54 0.36
CA ALA A 83 -6.18 -6.57 0.08
C ALA A 83 -6.48 -5.17 0.65
N SER A 84 -7.72 -4.69 0.47
CA SER A 84 -8.12 -3.40 1.03
C SER A 84 -8.16 -3.42 2.56
N GLY A 85 -8.58 -4.54 3.16
CA GLY A 85 -8.60 -4.72 4.62
C GLY A 85 -7.20 -4.74 5.24
N MET A 86 -6.23 -5.38 4.58
CA MET A 86 -4.84 -5.39 5.03
C MET A 86 -4.23 -3.97 5.02
N LEU A 87 -4.45 -3.21 3.94
CA LEU A 87 -4.02 -1.81 3.86
C LEU A 87 -4.74 -0.91 4.88
N SER A 88 -6.05 -1.09 5.08
CA SER A 88 -6.80 -0.37 6.12
C SER A 88 -6.20 -0.63 7.51
N ARG A 89 -5.88 -1.89 7.84
CA ARG A 89 -5.23 -2.23 9.12
C ARG A 89 -3.86 -1.58 9.26
N LEU A 90 -3.04 -1.57 8.19
CA LEU A 90 -1.75 -0.88 8.19
C LEU A 90 -1.91 0.61 8.49
N ALA A 91 -2.92 1.26 7.90
CA ALA A 91 -3.20 2.67 8.11
C ALA A 91 -3.71 2.97 9.54
N TYR A 92 -4.59 2.12 10.08
CA TYR A 92 -4.99 2.18 11.50
C TYR A 92 -3.79 2.05 12.43
N LYS A 93 -2.93 1.06 12.20
CA LYS A 93 -1.70 0.87 12.98
C LYS A 93 -0.82 2.12 12.93
N ALA A 94 -0.62 2.71 11.75
CA ALA A 94 0.20 3.92 11.61
C ALA A 94 -0.33 5.10 12.43
N GLU A 95 -1.64 5.39 12.38
CA GLU A 95 -2.24 6.49 13.14
C GLU A 95 -2.26 6.24 14.65
N ILE A 96 -2.63 5.02 15.06
CA ILE A 96 -2.68 4.64 16.47
C ILE A 96 -1.29 4.71 17.08
N GLU A 97 -0.28 4.13 16.42
CA GLU A 97 1.08 4.17 16.94
C GLU A 97 1.66 5.59 16.94
N ALA A 98 1.27 6.47 16.00
CA ALA A 98 1.66 7.88 16.05
C ALA A 98 1.12 8.57 17.31
N ALA A 99 -0.12 8.26 17.71
CA ALA A 99 -0.69 8.72 18.97
C ALA A 99 0.08 8.18 20.19
N PHE A 100 0.39 6.87 20.21
CA PHE A 100 1.16 6.28 21.32
C PHE A 100 2.62 6.75 21.40
N ARG A 101 3.20 7.24 20.28
CA ARG A 101 4.51 7.90 20.27
C ARG A 101 4.47 9.35 20.77
N THR A 102 3.29 9.96 20.83
CA THR A 102 3.14 11.38 21.16
C THR A 102 3.16 11.60 22.67
N LYS A 103 4.15 12.35 23.17
CA LYS A 103 4.28 12.59 24.60
C LYS A 103 3.23 13.61 25.08
N GLY A 104 2.57 13.30 26.19
CA GLY A 104 1.55 14.18 26.77
C GLY A 104 0.17 14.06 26.11
N MET A 105 0.00 13.19 25.11
CA MET A 105 -1.32 12.81 24.62
C MET A 105 -2.02 11.93 25.67
N SER A 106 -3.26 12.28 26.02
CA SER A 106 -4.01 11.60 27.08
C SER A 106 -4.80 10.38 26.58
N GLY A 107 -4.97 10.23 25.27
CA GLY A 107 -5.59 9.06 24.65
C GLY A 107 -6.20 9.37 23.29
N ILE A 108 -6.75 8.32 22.68
CA ILE A 108 -7.50 8.40 21.44
C ILE A 108 -8.82 7.62 21.55
N SER A 109 -9.82 8.08 20.81
CA SER A 109 -10.96 7.26 20.40
C SER A 109 -10.83 7.06 18.90
N LEU A 110 -10.88 5.82 18.46
CA LEU A 110 -11.14 5.57 17.05
C LEU A 110 -12.51 6.13 16.70
N LEU A 111 -12.73 6.48 15.44
CA LEU A 111 -14.08 6.74 14.96
C LEU A 111 -14.99 5.54 15.27
N GLY A 112 -14.51 4.36 14.91
CA GLY A 112 -15.23 3.11 15.05
C GLY A 112 -14.40 1.95 14.52
N LEU A 113 -14.59 0.79 15.12
CA LEU A 113 -14.05 -0.48 14.63
C LEU A 113 -15.13 -1.33 13.93
N GLN A 114 -16.38 -0.91 14.04
CA GLN A 114 -17.57 -1.54 13.49
C GLN A 114 -18.02 -0.81 12.23
N ASP A 115 -18.38 -1.57 11.20
CA ASP A 115 -19.00 -1.01 10.00
C ASP A 115 -20.32 -0.32 10.35
N PHE A 116 -20.49 0.89 9.81
CA PHE A 116 -21.70 1.67 9.96
C PHE A 116 -22.47 1.69 8.63
N PRO A 117 -23.66 1.04 8.56
CA PRO A 117 -24.42 0.95 7.32
C PRO A 117 -25.09 2.28 6.91
N GLY A 118 -25.10 3.29 7.80
CA GLY A 118 -25.59 4.64 7.50
C GLY A 118 -24.60 5.48 6.68
N GLN A 119 -24.93 6.76 6.47
CA GLN A 119 -24.06 7.76 5.81
C GLN A 119 -23.42 7.27 4.50
N GLY A 120 -24.22 6.72 3.59
CA GLY A 120 -23.72 6.28 2.29
C GLY A 120 -22.75 5.09 2.34
N THR A 121 -22.86 4.23 3.36
CA THR A 121 -22.06 3.00 3.57
C THR A 121 -20.62 3.29 4.04
N ALA A 122 -20.46 3.43 5.35
CA ALA A 122 -19.17 3.67 6.01
C ALA A 122 -18.57 2.35 6.54
N LEU A 123 -17.79 1.68 5.69
CA LEU A 123 -17.23 0.35 5.97
C LEU A 123 -15.77 0.43 6.45
N VAL A 124 -15.54 1.26 7.46
CA VAL A 124 -14.20 1.47 8.04
C VAL A 124 -13.80 0.36 9.02
N GLY A 125 -14.69 -0.59 9.31
CA GLY A 125 -14.55 -1.51 10.42
C GLY A 125 -13.72 -2.75 10.12
N MET A 126 -12.94 -3.16 11.12
CA MET A 126 -12.45 -4.54 11.24
C MET A 126 -13.58 -5.50 11.67
N MET A 127 -14.69 -4.95 12.14
CA MET A 127 -15.91 -5.65 12.53
C MET A 127 -17.05 -5.28 11.57
N ASN A 128 -17.92 -6.25 11.27
CA ASN A 128 -19.13 -6.03 10.49
C ASN A 128 -20.23 -5.30 11.30
N ALA A 129 -21.33 -4.94 10.64
CA ALA A 129 -22.42 -4.16 11.24
C ALA A 129 -23.10 -4.83 12.47
N PHE A 130 -22.83 -6.11 12.74
CA PHE A 130 -23.35 -6.85 13.88
C PHE A 130 -22.37 -6.93 15.06
N GLY A 131 -21.25 -6.21 15.01
CA GLY A 131 -20.25 -6.19 16.07
C GLY A 131 -19.44 -7.50 16.15
N GLN A 132 -19.30 -8.23 15.04
CA GLN A 132 -18.43 -9.40 14.96
C GLN A 132 -17.21 -9.09 14.09
N PRO A 133 -16.01 -9.62 14.40
CA PRO A 133 -14.87 -9.56 13.49
C PRO A 133 -15.26 -10.09 12.11
N LYS A 134 -14.79 -9.42 11.05
CA LYS A 134 -14.97 -9.93 9.69
C LYS A 134 -14.20 -11.25 9.52
N PRO A 135 -14.67 -12.19 8.67
CA PRO A 135 -14.07 -13.53 8.55
C PRO A 135 -12.80 -13.53 7.67
N TYR A 136 -11.92 -12.54 7.83
CA TYR A 136 -10.71 -12.33 7.03
C TYR A 136 -9.51 -12.04 7.94
N ALA A 137 -8.29 -12.35 7.48
CA ALA A 137 -7.07 -12.25 8.30
C ALA A 137 -6.77 -10.82 8.81
N PHE A 138 -7.15 -9.78 8.07
CA PHE A 138 -6.97 -8.40 8.51
C PHE A 138 -7.81 -8.08 9.77
N ALA A 139 -8.91 -8.79 9.99
CA ALA A 139 -9.83 -8.56 11.09
C ALA A 139 -9.55 -9.41 12.34
N ASP A 140 -8.41 -10.10 12.42
CA ASP A 140 -8.01 -10.84 13.62
C ASP A 140 -7.89 -9.89 14.84
N PRO A 141 -8.71 -10.08 15.89
CA PRO A 141 -8.65 -9.23 17.08
C PRO A 141 -7.29 -9.25 17.76
N LYS A 142 -6.57 -10.38 17.74
CA LYS A 142 -5.24 -10.46 18.35
C LYS A 142 -4.25 -9.57 17.61
N ALA A 143 -4.22 -9.67 16.28
CA ALA A 143 -3.39 -8.83 15.43
C ALA A 143 -3.69 -7.33 15.60
N PHE A 144 -4.97 -6.95 15.75
CA PHE A 144 -5.33 -5.54 16.00
C PHE A 144 -4.91 -5.07 17.40
N SER A 145 -5.11 -5.91 18.41
CA SER A 145 -4.73 -5.60 19.80
C SER A 145 -3.22 -5.47 20.02
N ALA A 146 -2.39 -6.02 19.12
CA ALA A 146 -0.94 -5.95 19.20
C ALA A 146 -0.38 -4.52 19.08
N PHE A 147 -1.11 -3.62 18.42
CA PHE A 147 -0.78 -2.20 18.30
C PHE A 147 -1.82 -1.27 18.94
N PHE A 148 -2.89 -1.82 19.53
CA PHE A 148 -3.89 -1.06 20.27
C PHE A 148 -4.26 -1.75 21.59
N GLY A 149 -3.24 -1.94 22.45
CA GLY A 149 -3.37 -2.53 23.77
C GLY A 149 -3.06 -1.56 24.91
N PRO A 150 -3.16 -2.01 26.17
CA PRO A 150 -2.74 -1.24 27.35
C PRO A 150 -1.21 -1.04 27.41
N THR A 151 -0.45 -1.86 26.68
CA THR A 151 0.99 -1.69 26.49
C THR A 151 1.30 -1.87 25.02
N ASN A 152 2.07 -0.96 24.43
CA ASN A 152 2.45 -1.03 23.01
C ASN A 152 3.96 -0.91 22.86
N LEU A 153 4.54 -1.85 22.12
CA LEU A 153 5.91 -1.78 21.66
C LEU A 153 5.95 -1.04 20.33
N LEU A 154 6.87 -0.09 20.18
CA LEU A 154 6.93 0.77 19.01
C LEU A 154 8.36 0.74 18.45
N PHE A 155 8.47 0.62 17.13
CA PHE A 155 9.72 0.87 16.42
C PHE A 155 9.61 2.21 15.70
N GLN A 156 10.38 3.20 16.16
CA GLN A 156 10.42 4.53 15.56
C GLN A 156 11.62 4.63 14.63
N THR A 157 11.37 4.81 13.33
CA THR A 157 12.38 4.86 12.28
C THR A 157 12.00 5.86 11.19
N SER A 158 13.01 6.39 10.50
CA SER A 158 12.83 7.41 9.46
C SER A 158 12.30 6.85 8.14
N LYS A 159 12.40 5.54 7.91
CA LYS A 159 11.91 4.87 6.70
C LYS A 159 11.77 3.35 6.84
N PHE A 160 10.97 2.75 5.97
CA PHE A 160 10.79 1.29 5.90
C PHE A 160 11.49 0.63 4.70
N CYS A 161 11.99 1.43 3.75
CA CYS A 161 12.75 0.96 2.60
C CYS A 161 14.21 1.43 2.71
N TRP A 162 15.15 0.49 2.66
CA TRP A 162 16.57 0.68 2.92
C TRP A 162 17.43 0.18 1.77
N THR A 163 18.67 0.65 1.69
CA THR A 163 19.70 0.07 0.83
C THR A 163 20.78 -0.67 1.62
N THR A 164 21.47 -1.60 0.96
CA THR A 164 22.48 -2.47 1.58
C THR A 164 23.73 -1.74 2.08
N ASP A 165 23.93 -0.48 1.70
CA ASP A 165 24.99 0.41 2.17
C ASP A 165 24.58 1.24 3.40
N GLU A 166 23.40 0.95 3.97
CA GLU A 166 22.87 1.60 5.15
C GLU A 166 22.80 0.66 6.36
N ASP A 167 22.75 1.25 7.55
CA ASP A 167 22.37 0.57 8.78
C ASP A 167 20.88 0.85 9.06
N LEU A 168 20.07 -0.21 9.16
CA LEU A 168 18.70 -0.10 9.69
C LEU A 168 18.80 0.51 11.08
N THR A 169 18.25 1.72 11.23
CA THR A 169 18.34 2.50 12.46
C THR A 169 16.95 2.87 12.96
N GLY A 170 16.71 2.70 14.26
CA GLY A 170 15.48 3.19 14.90
C GLY A 170 15.47 3.00 16.41
N ASP A 171 14.57 3.73 17.07
CA ASP A 171 14.34 3.63 18.51
C ASP A 171 13.35 2.50 18.82
N LEU A 172 13.68 1.70 19.83
CA LEU A 172 12.74 0.77 20.45
C LEU A 172 12.09 1.45 21.64
N LEU A 173 10.79 1.71 21.53
CA LEU A 173 10.00 2.37 22.55
C LEU A 173 8.99 1.42 23.18
N PHE A 174 8.65 1.69 24.44
CA PHE A 174 7.61 0.99 25.18
C PHE A 174 6.63 2.02 25.75
N SER A 175 5.38 1.94 25.31
CA SER A 175 4.27 2.71 25.88
C SER A 175 3.57 1.85 26.94
N ASN A 176 3.58 2.28 28.21
CA ASN A 176 2.98 1.54 29.30
C ASN A 176 1.78 2.28 29.91
N TYR A 177 0.57 1.88 29.53
CA TYR A 177 -0.68 2.32 30.14
C TYR A 177 -1.41 1.17 30.86
N ALA A 178 -0.67 0.12 31.25
CA ALA A 178 -1.18 -0.91 32.16
C ALA A 178 -1.39 -0.36 33.58
N GLN A 179 -1.86 -1.21 34.49
CA GLN A 179 -2.16 -0.80 35.87
C GLN A 179 -0.90 -0.61 36.74
N HIS A 180 0.28 -1.05 36.28
CA HIS A 180 1.51 -1.09 37.07
C HIS A 180 2.75 -0.74 36.23
N THR A 181 3.82 -0.35 36.91
CA THR A 181 5.16 -0.25 36.32
C THR A 181 5.64 -1.64 35.91
N LEU A 182 6.28 -1.72 34.75
CA LEU A 182 6.85 -2.96 34.20
C LEU A 182 8.37 -2.83 34.11
N GLU A 183 9.09 -3.94 34.12
CA GLU A 183 10.54 -3.96 33.94
C GLU A 183 10.94 -5.06 32.98
N GLY A 184 11.89 -4.83 32.08
CA GLY A 184 12.35 -5.88 31.18
C GLY A 184 13.27 -5.40 30.08
N GLU A 185 13.69 -6.37 29.27
CA GLU A 185 14.49 -6.15 28.06
C GLU A 185 13.57 -6.29 26.84
N ILE A 186 13.61 -5.33 25.91
CA ILE A 186 12.96 -5.49 24.62
C ILE A 186 13.83 -6.40 23.76
N ARG A 187 13.30 -7.56 23.38
CA ARG A 187 13.92 -8.47 22.42
C ARG A 187 13.49 -8.09 21.02
N TYR A 188 14.40 -8.19 20.06
CA TYR A 188 14.10 -8.00 18.65
C TYR A 188 14.74 -9.09 17.80
N SER A 189 14.07 -9.43 16.70
CA SER A 189 14.61 -10.30 15.65
C SER A 189 14.24 -9.75 14.28
N LEU A 190 15.16 -9.87 13.34
CA LEU A 190 14.97 -9.54 11.94
C LEU A 190 15.09 -10.82 11.14
N SER A 191 14.04 -11.19 10.41
CA SER A 191 13.98 -12.45 9.64
C SER A 191 13.50 -12.23 8.22
N TYR A 192 13.95 -13.08 7.30
CA TYR A 192 13.42 -13.15 5.93
C TYR A 192 12.00 -13.73 5.89
N LYS A 193 11.30 -13.53 4.77
CA LYS A 193 9.92 -14.03 4.55
C LYS A 193 9.79 -15.55 4.69
N ASP A 194 10.86 -16.31 4.42
CA ASP A 194 10.91 -17.77 4.59
C ASP A 194 11.16 -18.20 6.05
N GLY A 195 11.31 -17.26 6.98
CA GLY A 195 11.59 -17.49 8.39
C GLY A 195 13.07 -17.60 8.73
N ALA A 196 13.99 -17.50 7.76
CA ALA A 196 15.41 -17.49 8.03
C ALA A 196 15.80 -16.25 8.85
N LEU A 197 16.51 -16.46 9.96
CA LEU A 197 16.94 -15.38 10.84
C LEU A 197 18.12 -14.62 10.21
N TYR A 198 17.99 -13.29 10.11
CA TYR A 198 19.09 -12.40 9.73
C TYR A 198 19.90 -11.99 10.95
N CYS A 199 19.24 -11.47 11.99
CA CYS A 199 19.86 -11.16 13.27
C CYS A 199 18.84 -11.11 14.41
N GLU A 200 19.30 -11.23 15.63
CA GLU A 200 18.51 -11.00 16.84
C GLU A 200 19.32 -10.24 17.88
N GLY A 201 18.61 -9.63 18.84
CA GLY A 201 19.23 -8.92 19.93
C GLY A 201 18.24 -8.53 21.01
N LYS A 202 18.74 -7.79 21.99
CA LYS A 202 17.93 -7.26 23.09
C LYS A 202 18.50 -5.95 23.62
N THR A 203 17.63 -5.12 24.18
CA THR A 203 18.03 -3.91 24.91
C THR A 203 18.58 -4.27 26.30
N PRO A 204 19.29 -3.34 26.96
CA PRO A 204 19.43 -3.40 28.42
C PRO A 204 18.05 -3.46 29.09
N ALA A 205 18.02 -3.93 30.34
CA ALA A 205 16.80 -3.90 31.14
C ALA A 205 16.40 -2.45 31.43
N CYS A 206 15.13 -2.13 31.20
CA CYS A 206 14.55 -0.82 31.44
C CYS A 206 13.33 -0.92 32.36
N THR A 207 13.10 0.12 33.15
CA THR A 207 11.84 0.32 33.88
C THR A 207 10.89 1.13 33.00
N PHE A 208 9.71 0.59 32.76
CA PHE A 208 8.63 1.20 32.00
C PHE A 208 7.57 1.71 32.98
N ALA A 209 7.69 2.98 33.37
CA ALA A 209 6.78 3.59 34.33
C ALA A 209 5.33 3.59 33.82
N GLN A 210 4.37 3.44 34.73
CA GLN A 210 2.95 3.49 34.38
C GLN A 210 2.57 4.90 33.90
N GLY A 211 1.83 4.97 32.79
CA GLY A 211 1.36 6.21 32.17
C GLY A 211 2.40 6.89 31.26
N GLU A 212 3.52 6.25 30.96
CA GLU A 212 4.63 6.87 30.23
C GLU A 212 5.02 6.13 28.93
N LEU A 213 5.68 6.89 28.05
CA LEU A 213 6.42 6.39 26.90
C LEU A 213 7.92 6.40 27.22
N THR A 214 8.53 5.21 27.23
CA THR A 214 9.96 5.03 27.48
C THR A 214 10.70 4.72 26.19
N ASN A 215 11.81 5.41 25.92
CA ASN A 215 12.78 4.99 24.91
C ASN A 215 13.78 4.03 25.57
N ALA A 216 13.78 2.77 25.16
CA ALA A 216 14.62 1.74 25.76
C ALA A 216 16.03 1.68 25.16
N ALA A 217 16.14 1.82 23.84
CA ALA A 217 17.42 1.83 23.12
C ALA A 217 17.26 2.27 21.67
N VAL A 218 18.37 2.71 21.08
CA VAL A 218 18.54 2.79 19.62
C VAL A 218 19.10 1.48 19.11
N VAL A 219 18.49 0.91 18.07
CA VAL A 219 19.01 -0.24 17.32
C VAL A 219 19.69 0.25 16.05
N ARG A 220 20.82 -0.37 15.72
CA ARG A 220 21.58 -0.19 14.46
C ARG A 220 21.97 -1.56 13.94
N ILE A 221 21.40 -1.97 12.82
CA ILE A 221 21.63 -3.28 12.20
C ILE A 221 22.23 -3.04 10.81
N PRO A 222 23.51 -3.41 10.59
CA PRO A 222 24.14 -3.31 9.28
C PRO A 222 23.45 -4.23 8.26
N LEU A 223 23.21 -3.76 7.03
CA LEU A 223 22.44 -4.48 6.00
C LEU A 223 23.29 -5.03 4.84
N GLN A 224 24.62 -4.86 4.86
CA GLN A 224 25.53 -5.20 3.75
C GLN A 224 25.59 -6.68 3.37
N GLU A 225 25.12 -7.57 4.25
CA GLU A 225 25.09 -9.00 3.96
C GLU A 225 23.90 -9.44 3.11
N ILE A 226 22.91 -8.56 2.91
CA ILE A 226 21.78 -8.82 2.03
C ILE A 226 22.24 -8.64 0.58
N LYS A 227 22.09 -9.67 -0.25
CA LYS A 227 22.63 -9.69 -1.62
C LYS A 227 21.57 -9.46 -2.72
N ALA A 228 20.30 -9.69 -2.40
CA ALA A 228 19.17 -9.55 -3.31
C ALA A 228 18.07 -8.72 -2.64
N PRO A 229 17.17 -8.10 -3.42
CA PRO A 229 15.97 -7.47 -2.90
C PRO A 229 15.24 -8.40 -1.93
N ALA A 230 14.95 -7.92 -0.71
CA ALA A 230 14.37 -8.74 0.34
C ALA A 230 13.32 -7.96 1.13
N GLN A 231 12.23 -8.65 1.46
CA GLN A 231 11.34 -8.24 2.55
C GLN A 231 11.80 -8.95 3.83
N LEU A 232 12.00 -8.17 4.89
CA LEU A 232 12.31 -8.64 6.22
C LEU A 232 11.17 -8.30 7.18
N THR A 233 11.01 -9.10 8.22
CA THR A 233 10.11 -8.84 9.33
C THR A 233 10.92 -8.55 10.58
N LEU A 234 10.79 -7.33 11.10
CA LEU A 234 11.26 -6.98 12.44
C LEU A 234 10.17 -7.37 13.43
N GLU A 235 10.44 -8.31 14.32
CA GLU A 235 9.60 -8.61 15.47
C GLU A 235 10.22 -8.02 16.74
N ILE A 236 9.39 -7.42 17.59
CA ILE A 236 9.80 -6.88 18.88
C ILE A 236 8.88 -7.42 19.99
N ALA A 237 9.47 -7.78 21.14
CA ALA A 237 8.73 -8.40 22.24
C ALA A 237 9.29 -8.01 23.61
N CYS A 238 8.40 -7.78 24.58
CA CYS A 238 8.72 -7.47 25.98
C CYS A 238 7.47 -7.64 26.84
N GLN A 239 7.59 -8.30 28.00
CA GLN A 239 6.50 -8.42 28.99
C GLN A 239 5.15 -8.88 28.40
N GLY A 240 5.18 -9.84 27.46
CA GLY A 240 3.98 -10.36 26.79
C GLY A 240 3.44 -9.50 25.64
N ALA A 241 3.81 -8.22 25.56
CA ALA A 241 3.56 -7.38 24.40
C ALA A 241 4.44 -7.82 23.22
N ARG A 242 3.87 -7.74 22.01
CA ARG A 242 4.57 -8.05 20.75
C ARG A 242 4.10 -7.10 19.67
N ASN A 243 5.01 -6.71 18.79
CA ASN A 243 4.68 -5.97 17.59
C ASN A 243 5.62 -6.37 16.45
N SER A 244 5.23 -6.10 15.20
CA SER A 244 6.04 -6.43 14.03
C SER A 244 5.95 -5.39 12.92
N TYR A 245 7.00 -5.30 12.09
CA TYR A 245 7.10 -4.35 11.00
C TYR A 245 7.72 -5.03 9.77
N SER A 246 7.12 -4.80 8.60
CA SER A 246 7.73 -5.12 7.31
C SER A 246 8.79 -4.08 6.97
N LEU A 247 9.95 -4.53 6.51
CA LEU A 247 11.06 -3.71 6.04
C LEU A 247 11.52 -4.24 4.68
N TRP A 248 11.89 -3.35 3.76
CA TRP A 248 12.43 -3.75 2.46
C TRP A 248 13.86 -3.28 2.33
N VAL A 249 14.72 -4.16 1.84
CA VAL A 249 16.13 -3.86 1.62
C VAL A 249 16.47 -4.14 0.16
N TYR A 250 17.08 -3.16 -0.50
CA TYR A 250 17.47 -3.22 -1.90
C TYR A 250 18.98 -3.04 -2.08
N PRO A 251 19.62 -3.75 -3.03
CA PRO A 251 21.02 -3.53 -3.33
C PRO A 251 21.33 -2.07 -3.71
N ALA A 252 22.32 -1.48 -3.05
CA ALA A 252 22.73 -0.10 -3.27
C ALA A 252 23.35 0.12 -4.66
N GLY A 253 23.08 1.28 -5.26
CA GLY A 253 23.76 1.75 -6.47
C GLY A 253 23.54 0.95 -7.75
N VAL A 254 22.64 -0.05 -7.76
CA VAL A 254 22.41 -0.88 -8.95
C VAL A 254 21.43 -0.22 -9.90
N GLN A 255 21.89 0.05 -11.13
CA GLN A 255 21.06 0.55 -12.23
C GLN A 255 20.51 -0.61 -13.07
N ALA A 256 19.40 -0.37 -13.78
CA ALA A 256 18.88 -1.33 -14.74
C ALA A 256 19.76 -1.35 -16.01
N ASP A 257 20.04 -2.54 -16.54
CA ASP A 257 20.64 -2.69 -17.86
C ASP A 257 19.51 -2.63 -18.90
N GLU A 258 19.45 -1.55 -19.68
CA GLU A 258 18.40 -1.32 -20.67
C GLU A 258 18.68 -1.96 -22.03
N SER A 259 19.75 -2.76 -22.13
CA SER A 259 20.14 -3.43 -23.37
C SER A 259 18.97 -4.20 -23.98
N GLY A 260 18.66 -3.89 -25.25
CA GLY A 260 17.58 -4.52 -26.01
C GLY A 260 16.17 -3.98 -25.72
N ILE A 261 16.02 -2.95 -24.89
CA ILE A 261 14.74 -2.31 -24.57
C ILE A 261 14.81 -0.83 -24.94
N TYR A 262 13.81 -0.36 -25.68
CA TYR A 262 13.64 1.07 -25.92
C TYR A 262 12.82 1.69 -24.79
N VAL A 263 13.47 2.44 -23.91
CA VAL A 263 12.82 3.17 -22.81
C VAL A 263 12.41 4.56 -23.30
N THR A 264 11.14 4.92 -23.10
CA THR A 264 10.63 6.22 -23.55
C THR A 264 9.49 6.74 -22.67
N GLY A 265 9.39 8.06 -22.56
CA GLY A 265 8.27 8.77 -21.95
C GLY A 265 7.18 9.17 -22.95
N SER A 266 7.36 8.91 -24.25
CA SER A 266 6.39 9.21 -25.31
C SER A 266 6.27 8.09 -26.33
N LEU A 267 5.05 7.79 -26.76
CA LEU A 267 4.77 6.82 -27.84
C LEU A 267 4.94 7.45 -29.24
N ASP A 268 6.15 7.95 -29.48
CA ASP A 268 6.58 8.60 -30.72
C ASP A 268 6.78 7.60 -31.89
N ASP A 269 7.22 8.11 -33.04
CA ASP A 269 7.49 7.30 -34.23
C ASP A 269 8.63 6.29 -34.02
N THR A 270 9.57 6.59 -33.11
CA THR A 270 10.64 5.64 -32.76
C THR A 270 10.07 4.45 -32.00
N ALA A 271 9.22 4.70 -30.99
CA ALA A 271 8.52 3.64 -30.26
C ALA A 271 7.69 2.77 -31.21
N ALA A 272 6.95 3.40 -32.12
CA ALA A 272 6.16 2.70 -33.13
C ALA A 272 7.03 1.83 -34.05
N ALA A 273 8.15 2.36 -34.55
CA ALA A 273 9.08 1.63 -35.41
C ALA A 273 9.75 0.46 -34.69
N VAL A 274 10.09 0.61 -33.40
CA VAL A 274 10.65 -0.49 -32.59
C VAL A 274 9.62 -1.61 -32.43
N LEU A 275 8.37 -1.28 -32.09
CA LEU A 275 7.29 -2.26 -31.95
C LEU A 275 7.01 -2.99 -33.27
N GLN A 276 6.96 -2.27 -34.40
CA GLN A 276 6.75 -2.88 -35.72
C GLN A 276 7.84 -3.88 -36.11
N LYS A 277 9.08 -3.68 -35.65
CA LYS A 277 10.22 -4.58 -35.91
C LYS A 277 10.32 -5.75 -34.93
N GLY A 278 9.32 -5.93 -34.05
CA GLY A 278 9.34 -6.98 -33.04
C GLY A 278 10.16 -6.66 -31.79
N GLY A 279 10.55 -5.38 -31.60
CA GLY A 279 11.31 -4.93 -30.45
C GLY A 279 10.49 -4.81 -29.17
N ARG A 280 11.18 -4.48 -28.07
CA ARG A 280 10.61 -4.31 -26.73
C ARG A 280 10.63 -2.83 -26.36
N VAL A 281 9.49 -2.29 -25.94
CA VAL A 281 9.36 -0.89 -25.52
C VAL A 281 8.92 -0.84 -24.06
N PHE A 282 9.65 -0.09 -23.24
CA PHE A 282 9.21 0.30 -21.91
C PHE A 282 8.73 1.74 -21.97
N PHE A 283 7.41 1.91 -21.93
CA PHE A 283 6.77 3.21 -21.95
C PHE A 283 6.46 3.64 -20.51
N SER A 284 7.22 4.62 -20.01
CA SER A 284 7.09 5.16 -18.66
C SER A 284 7.07 6.69 -18.71
N PRO A 285 5.92 7.30 -19.10
CA PRO A 285 5.76 8.76 -19.07
C PRO A 285 5.86 9.32 -17.65
N GLU A 286 5.96 10.64 -17.56
CA GLU A 286 5.77 11.35 -16.30
C GLU A 286 4.40 11.04 -15.70
N ALA A 287 4.34 10.87 -14.37
CA ALA A 287 3.10 10.65 -13.62
C ALA A 287 2.31 11.96 -13.45
N ALA A 288 1.99 12.63 -14.56
CA ALA A 288 1.27 13.90 -14.61
C ALA A 288 -0.06 13.76 -15.36
N ARG A 289 -1.04 14.61 -15.02
CA ARG A 289 -2.37 14.60 -15.69
C ARG A 289 -2.22 14.95 -17.17
N GLU A 290 -1.25 15.80 -17.48
CA GLU A 290 -0.90 16.25 -18.81
C GLU A 290 -0.42 15.10 -19.67
N ALA A 291 0.40 14.19 -19.13
CA ALA A 291 0.89 13.01 -19.84
C ALA A 291 -0.14 11.88 -19.89
N LEU A 292 -0.98 11.76 -18.85
CA LEU A 292 -1.97 10.70 -18.66
C LEU A 292 -3.37 11.28 -18.43
N PRO A 293 -4.02 11.87 -19.44
CA PRO A 293 -5.26 12.65 -19.26
C PRO A 293 -6.47 11.82 -18.82
N LYS A 294 -6.47 10.50 -19.06
CA LYS A 294 -7.53 9.57 -18.65
C LYS A 294 -7.24 8.83 -17.34
N SER A 295 -6.20 9.24 -16.61
CA SER A 295 -5.84 8.66 -15.31
C SER A 295 -6.43 9.44 -14.15
N ILE A 296 -6.56 8.78 -13.00
CA ILE A 296 -6.94 9.42 -11.73
C ILE A 296 -5.70 9.77 -10.90
N LYS A 297 -5.87 10.58 -9.85
CA LYS A 297 -4.81 10.85 -8.88
C LYS A 297 -4.45 9.54 -8.14
N GLY A 298 -3.16 9.27 -7.95
CA GLY A 298 -2.71 8.19 -7.07
C GLY A 298 -3.04 8.47 -5.61
N ASN A 299 -3.19 7.41 -4.83
CA ASN A 299 -3.34 7.47 -3.38
C ASN A 299 -2.76 6.19 -2.77
N PHE A 300 -2.16 6.30 -1.57
CA PHE A 300 -1.63 5.11 -0.90
C PHE A 300 -2.69 4.43 -0.04
N THR A 301 -3.46 5.19 0.76
CA THR A 301 -4.49 4.62 1.65
C THR A 301 -5.76 4.22 0.89
N THR A 302 -6.60 3.44 1.58
CA THR A 302 -7.98 3.21 1.12
C THR A 302 -8.81 4.48 1.20
N ALA A 303 -10.01 4.43 0.62
CA ALA A 303 -10.96 5.53 0.62
C ALA A 303 -11.28 6.04 2.04
N PHE A 304 -11.42 7.35 2.17
CA PHE A 304 -11.75 8.01 3.42
C PHE A 304 -13.21 7.82 3.80
N TRP A 305 -13.48 7.25 4.98
CA TRP A 305 -14.77 7.19 5.69
C TRP A 305 -15.99 6.60 4.93
N SER A 306 -16.45 7.26 3.86
CA SER A 306 -17.64 6.94 3.06
C SER A 306 -17.39 7.28 1.61
N SER A 307 -18.02 6.53 0.71
CA SER A 307 -18.03 6.82 -0.73
C SER A 307 -18.66 8.19 -1.07
N MET A 308 -19.34 8.85 -0.13
CA MET A 308 -19.83 10.22 -0.31
C MET A 308 -18.70 11.27 -0.33
N PHE A 309 -17.52 10.96 0.20
CA PHE A 309 -16.39 11.88 0.28
C PHE A 309 -15.39 11.74 -0.87
N THR A 310 -15.75 10.99 -1.92
CA THR A 310 -14.94 10.87 -3.12
C THR A 310 -14.85 12.20 -3.86
N GLY A 311 -13.63 12.58 -4.24
CA GLY A 311 -13.36 13.76 -5.05
C GLY A 311 -12.02 13.63 -5.73
N GLU A 312 -11.60 14.64 -6.49
CA GLU A 312 -10.32 14.57 -7.24
C GLU A 312 -9.10 14.35 -6.31
N ASN A 313 -9.14 14.90 -5.10
CA ASN A 313 -8.09 14.72 -4.10
C ASN A 313 -8.28 13.48 -3.20
N GLN A 314 -9.39 12.77 -3.34
CA GLN A 314 -9.74 11.56 -2.58
C GLN A 314 -10.44 10.61 -3.57
N PRO A 315 -9.67 9.95 -4.46
CA PRO A 315 -10.22 9.27 -5.63
C PRO A 315 -11.08 8.05 -5.28
N GLY A 316 -11.10 7.62 -4.02
CA GLY A 316 -11.90 6.48 -3.57
C GLY A 316 -11.27 5.11 -3.83
N THR A 317 -9.99 5.07 -4.23
CA THR A 317 -9.25 3.82 -4.44
C THR A 317 -9.03 3.08 -3.13
N MET A 318 -8.92 1.75 -3.21
CA MET A 318 -8.91 0.83 -2.07
C MET A 318 -7.58 0.08 -1.92
N GLY A 319 -6.49 0.64 -2.47
CA GLY A 319 -5.15 0.04 -2.47
C GLY A 319 -4.82 -0.72 -3.74
N LEU A 320 -3.74 -1.50 -3.69
CA LEU A 320 -3.27 -2.35 -4.77
C LEU A 320 -3.75 -3.79 -4.57
N LEU A 321 -4.00 -4.46 -5.69
CA LEU A 321 -4.11 -5.92 -5.78
C LEU A 321 -2.98 -6.43 -6.67
N LEU A 322 -2.18 -7.34 -6.14
CA LEU A 322 -0.96 -7.85 -6.76
C LEU A 322 -1.00 -9.37 -6.81
N ASP A 323 -0.26 -9.95 -7.74
CA ASP A 323 0.00 -11.38 -7.81
C ASP A 323 1.47 -11.65 -7.48
N PRO A 324 1.82 -12.04 -6.24
CA PRO A 324 3.21 -12.27 -5.84
C PRO A 324 3.94 -13.34 -6.66
N ASP A 325 3.20 -14.23 -7.32
CA ASP A 325 3.77 -15.30 -8.15
C ASP A 325 4.08 -14.82 -9.59
N HIS A 326 3.69 -13.60 -9.95
CA HIS A 326 4.02 -13.03 -11.25
C HIS A 326 5.55 -12.90 -11.41
N PRO A 327 6.16 -13.35 -12.52
CA PRO A 327 7.63 -13.43 -12.68
C PRO A 327 8.40 -12.14 -12.39
N LEU A 328 7.79 -10.99 -12.66
CA LEU A 328 8.33 -9.66 -12.32
C LEU A 328 8.69 -9.53 -10.83
N PHE A 329 7.87 -10.05 -9.93
CA PHE A 329 8.06 -9.88 -8.48
C PHE A 329 9.10 -10.83 -7.87
N ALA A 330 9.66 -11.75 -8.66
CA ALA A 330 10.82 -12.54 -8.22
C ALA A 330 12.03 -11.64 -7.87
N ALA A 331 12.15 -10.48 -8.52
CA ALA A 331 13.18 -9.47 -8.25
C ALA A 331 12.65 -8.25 -7.45
N PHE A 332 11.39 -8.27 -7.01
CA PHE A 332 10.77 -7.23 -6.19
C PHE A 332 9.77 -7.87 -5.22
N PRO A 333 10.24 -8.38 -4.06
CA PRO A 333 9.38 -9.10 -3.12
C PRO A 333 8.18 -8.28 -2.69
N THR A 334 7.00 -8.84 -2.91
CA THR A 334 5.72 -8.23 -2.55
C THR A 334 4.76 -9.26 -1.98
N ASP A 335 3.69 -8.76 -1.39
CA ASP A 335 2.50 -9.55 -1.06
C ASP A 335 1.35 -9.15 -2.02
N PHE A 336 0.19 -9.78 -1.87
CA PHE A 336 -0.98 -9.56 -2.74
C PHE A 336 -1.67 -8.19 -2.53
N TYR A 337 -1.17 -7.36 -1.60
CA TYR A 337 -1.76 -6.09 -1.18
C TYR A 337 -0.71 -4.99 -1.01
N SER A 338 -1.17 -3.73 -0.88
CA SER A 338 -0.30 -2.57 -0.63
C SER A 338 0.41 -2.62 0.71
N ASP A 339 1.71 -2.36 0.73
CA ASP A 339 2.48 -2.07 1.94
C ASP A 339 3.47 -0.91 1.65
N TYR A 340 4.29 -0.49 2.62
CA TYR A 340 5.05 0.77 2.51
C TYR A 340 6.01 0.86 1.32
N GLN A 341 6.50 -0.26 0.79
CA GLN A 341 7.30 -0.26 -0.45
C GLN A 341 6.54 0.20 -1.68
N TRP A 342 5.21 0.19 -1.66
CA TRP A 342 4.40 0.66 -2.78
C TRP A 342 4.05 2.14 -2.70
N TRP A 343 4.35 2.81 -1.58
CA TRP A 343 3.89 4.17 -1.29
C TRP A 343 4.21 5.17 -2.40
N ALA A 344 5.47 5.22 -2.86
CA ALA A 344 5.89 6.18 -3.86
C ALA A 344 5.18 5.92 -5.20
N MET A 345 5.16 4.67 -5.64
CA MET A 345 4.58 4.28 -6.92
C MET A 345 3.06 4.39 -6.98
N SER A 346 2.35 4.08 -5.88
CA SER A 346 0.89 4.15 -5.86
C SER A 346 0.35 5.54 -5.50
N GLY A 347 1.06 6.28 -4.65
CA GLY A 347 0.67 7.62 -4.20
C GLY A 347 1.06 8.73 -5.17
N LEU A 348 2.27 8.66 -5.74
CA LEU A 348 2.78 9.66 -6.69
C LEU A 348 2.55 9.27 -8.15
N GLY A 349 2.26 7.99 -8.41
CA GLY A 349 1.81 7.50 -9.71
C GLY A 349 0.38 7.94 -10.05
N ARG A 350 -0.07 7.58 -11.26
CA ARG A 350 -1.42 7.87 -11.73
C ARG A 350 -2.10 6.61 -12.26
N PRO A 351 -3.07 6.02 -11.53
CA PRO A 351 -3.80 4.85 -12.00
C PRO A 351 -4.53 5.16 -13.32
N MET A 352 -4.22 4.40 -14.36
CA MET A 352 -4.86 4.53 -15.67
C MET A 352 -6.23 3.87 -15.63
N ASN A 353 -7.25 4.51 -16.21
CA ASN A 353 -8.53 3.87 -16.45
C ASN A 353 -8.44 2.99 -17.71
N LEU A 354 -8.53 1.68 -17.51
CA LEU A 354 -8.33 0.65 -18.54
C LEU A 354 -9.64 -0.02 -18.98
N GLU A 355 -10.80 0.49 -18.55
CA GLU A 355 -12.13 -0.06 -18.88
C GLU A 355 -12.37 -0.21 -20.40
N GLY A 356 -11.86 0.75 -21.17
CA GLY A 356 -11.98 0.78 -22.62
C GLY A 356 -10.91 0.00 -23.36
N LEU A 357 -9.84 -0.46 -22.69
CA LEU A 357 -8.74 -1.16 -23.35
C LEU A 357 -9.05 -2.66 -23.44
N ARG A 358 -9.48 -3.07 -24.63
CA ARG A 358 -9.88 -4.44 -24.95
C ARG A 358 -9.15 -4.96 -26.19
N ASP A 359 -8.88 -6.26 -26.19
CA ASP A 359 -8.35 -6.95 -27.37
C ASP A 359 -9.46 -7.22 -28.40
N GLU A 360 -9.10 -7.82 -29.53
CA GLU A 360 -10.05 -8.17 -30.61
C GLU A 360 -11.16 -9.13 -30.16
N ALA A 361 -10.92 -9.93 -29.12
CA ALA A 361 -11.90 -10.85 -28.54
C ALA A 361 -12.78 -10.19 -27.47
N GLY A 362 -12.57 -8.89 -27.20
CA GLY A 362 -13.31 -8.13 -26.20
C GLY A 362 -12.83 -8.35 -24.76
N LYS A 363 -11.75 -9.12 -24.55
CA LYS A 363 -11.14 -9.34 -23.23
C LYS A 363 -10.55 -8.03 -22.75
N ALA A 364 -10.77 -7.68 -21.48
CA ALA A 364 -10.15 -6.51 -20.87
C ALA A 364 -8.67 -6.79 -20.54
N VAL A 365 -7.82 -5.76 -20.62
CA VAL A 365 -6.44 -5.86 -20.14
C VAL A 365 -6.41 -6.22 -18.64
N ALA A 366 -5.51 -7.13 -18.26
CA ALA A 366 -5.23 -7.45 -16.87
C ALA A 366 -4.02 -6.63 -16.40
N PRO A 367 -4.16 -5.72 -15.43
CA PRO A 367 -3.01 -5.02 -14.87
C PRO A 367 -2.13 -5.97 -14.05
N ILE A 368 -0.81 -5.84 -14.18
CA ILE A 368 0.17 -6.51 -13.32
C ILE A 368 0.18 -5.84 -11.93
N VAL A 369 0.07 -4.50 -11.91
CA VAL A 369 -0.13 -3.71 -10.70
C VAL A 369 -1.54 -3.10 -10.78
N LYS A 370 -2.53 -3.81 -10.23
CA LYS A 370 -3.93 -3.40 -10.24
C LYS A 370 -4.19 -2.45 -9.08
N VAL A 371 -4.95 -1.39 -9.33
CA VAL A 371 -5.48 -0.50 -8.30
C VAL A 371 -6.94 -0.88 -8.09
N LEU A 372 -7.32 -1.17 -6.85
CA LEU A 372 -8.70 -1.44 -6.51
C LEU A 372 -9.47 -0.12 -6.55
N ASP A 373 -10.47 -0.01 -7.41
CA ASP A 373 -11.39 1.13 -7.42
C ASP A 373 -12.39 1.04 -6.26
N GLY A 374 -13.05 2.16 -5.97
CA GLY A 374 -14.14 2.21 -5.02
C GLY A 374 -15.34 1.39 -5.48
N PHE A 375 -16.10 0.86 -4.52
CA PHE A 375 -17.28 0.02 -4.78
C PHE A 375 -18.46 0.78 -5.42
N ALA A 376 -18.36 2.10 -5.60
CA ALA A 376 -19.30 2.88 -6.39
C ALA A 376 -19.08 2.72 -7.91
N GLY A 377 -17.83 2.53 -8.36
CA GLY A 377 -17.45 2.52 -9.78
C GLY A 377 -16.92 1.17 -10.26
N LEU A 378 -16.10 0.49 -9.45
CA LEU A 378 -15.44 -0.77 -9.79
C LEU A 378 -14.72 -0.73 -11.16
N ALA A 379 -14.07 0.40 -11.46
CA ALA A 379 -13.31 0.57 -12.69
C ALA A 379 -12.06 -0.33 -12.72
N ASN A 380 -11.70 -0.85 -13.89
CA ASN A 380 -10.44 -1.51 -14.13
C ASN A 380 -9.31 -0.48 -14.13
N LEU A 381 -8.66 -0.31 -12.99
CA LEU A 381 -7.56 0.63 -12.81
C LEU A 381 -6.22 -0.11 -12.71
N GLY A 382 -5.19 0.44 -13.35
CA GLY A 382 -3.85 -0.16 -13.34
C GLY A 382 -2.73 0.87 -13.35
N LEU A 383 -1.60 0.51 -12.72
CA LEU A 383 -0.35 1.27 -12.75
C LEU A 383 0.71 0.64 -13.66
N LEU A 384 0.57 -0.65 -13.94
CA LEU A 384 1.47 -1.43 -14.79
C LEU A 384 0.67 -2.48 -15.55
N PHE A 385 0.88 -2.57 -16.85
CA PHE A 385 0.36 -3.65 -17.69
C PHE A 385 1.27 -3.90 -18.88
N GLU A 386 1.12 -5.07 -19.49
CA GLU A 386 1.84 -5.46 -20.69
C GLU A 386 0.90 -5.76 -21.86
N ALA A 387 1.40 -5.59 -23.08
CA ALA A 387 0.65 -5.82 -24.30
C ALA A 387 1.57 -6.22 -25.47
N ALA A 388 1.06 -7.04 -26.37
CA ALA A 388 1.62 -7.24 -27.69
C ALA A 388 1.05 -6.19 -28.66
N VAL A 389 1.93 -5.50 -29.38
CA VAL A 389 1.57 -4.43 -30.34
C VAL A 389 2.27 -4.71 -31.66
N GLY A 390 1.50 -5.18 -32.64
CA GLY A 390 2.05 -5.75 -33.87
C GLY A 390 2.90 -6.98 -33.55
N GLU A 391 4.15 -6.99 -34.04
CA GLU A 391 5.15 -8.03 -33.72
C GLU A 391 5.89 -7.75 -32.41
N GLY A 392 5.76 -6.54 -31.86
CA GLY A 392 6.51 -6.05 -30.71
C GLY A 392 5.81 -6.26 -29.38
N ARG A 393 6.53 -5.97 -28.30
CA ARG A 393 6.08 -6.11 -26.92
C ARG A 393 6.22 -4.79 -26.17
N LEU A 394 5.16 -4.39 -25.49
CA LEU A 394 5.05 -3.13 -24.78
C LEU A 394 4.81 -3.39 -23.30
N MET A 395 5.58 -2.72 -22.45
CA MET A 395 5.31 -2.57 -21.02
C MET A 395 4.94 -1.10 -20.77
N VAL A 396 3.79 -0.86 -20.13
CA VAL A 396 3.30 0.49 -19.82
C VAL A 396 3.28 0.69 -18.32
N SER A 397 3.98 1.72 -17.84
CA SER A 397 4.03 2.14 -16.44
C SER A 397 3.53 3.57 -16.28
N SER A 398 2.59 3.79 -15.37
CA SER A 398 2.11 5.14 -15.01
C SER A 398 2.57 5.58 -13.61
N MET A 399 3.61 4.95 -13.09
CA MET A 399 4.14 5.20 -11.74
C MET A 399 5.17 6.33 -11.68
N GLY A 400 5.60 6.89 -12.82
CA GLY A 400 6.65 7.92 -12.85
C GLY A 400 8.04 7.39 -12.46
N LEU A 401 8.33 6.12 -12.79
CA LEU A 401 9.55 5.43 -12.36
C LEU A 401 10.83 6.13 -12.83
N GLU A 402 10.80 6.77 -14.00
CA GLU A 402 11.96 7.47 -14.55
C GLU A 402 12.41 8.62 -13.65
N GLN A 403 11.47 9.29 -12.96
CA GLN A 403 11.75 10.34 -11.98
C GLN A 403 11.98 9.76 -10.58
N LEU A 404 11.11 8.85 -10.14
CA LEU A 404 11.09 8.34 -8.75
C LEU A 404 12.33 7.51 -8.38
N GLN A 405 12.95 6.82 -9.34
CA GLN A 405 14.11 5.95 -9.10
C GLN A 405 15.30 6.66 -8.44
N TYR A 406 15.44 7.98 -8.62
CA TYR A 406 16.55 8.75 -8.06
C TYR A 406 16.34 9.10 -6.58
N THR A 407 15.10 9.12 -6.12
CA THR A 407 14.73 9.49 -4.75
C THR A 407 14.40 8.27 -3.90
N TYR A 408 13.70 7.29 -4.46
CA TYR A 408 13.14 6.16 -3.73
C TYR A 408 13.84 4.84 -4.13
N PRO A 409 14.50 4.13 -3.21
CA PRO A 409 15.18 2.87 -3.54
C PRO A 409 14.22 1.79 -4.04
N GLU A 410 12.99 1.75 -3.52
CA GLU A 410 11.92 0.85 -3.98
C GLU A 410 11.51 1.12 -5.44
N ALA A 411 11.46 2.38 -5.87
CA ALA A 411 11.12 2.72 -7.26
C ALA A 411 12.24 2.30 -8.22
N ARG A 412 13.50 2.47 -7.81
CA ARG A 412 14.66 1.99 -8.57
C ARG A 412 14.68 0.48 -8.68
N ALA A 413 14.42 -0.21 -7.57
CA ALA A 413 14.35 -1.66 -7.54
C ALA A 413 13.22 -2.20 -8.42
N LEU A 414 12.02 -1.61 -8.36
CA LEU A 414 10.91 -2.01 -9.21
C LEU A 414 11.21 -1.78 -10.69
N ARG A 415 11.77 -0.62 -11.05
CA ARG A 415 12.18 -0.34 -12.43
C ARG A 415 13.17 -1.40 -12.95
N ARG A 416 14.16 -1.75 -12.14
CA ARG A 416 15.11 -2.82 -12.46
C ARG A 416 14.42 -4.18 -12.61
N ALA A 417 13.47 -4.51 -11.74
CA ALA A 417 12.69 -5.74 -11.84
C ALA A 417 11.84 -5.79 -13.13
N ILE A 418 11.23 -4.68 -13.52
CA ILE A 418 10.50 -4.55 -14.79
C ILE A 418 11.42 -4.79 -15.98
N ILE A 419 12.56 -4.10 -16.04
CA ILE A 419 13.52 -4.24 -17.15
C ILE A 419 14.08 -5.67 -17.22
N GLY A 420 14.43 -6.26 -16.08
CA GLY A 420 14.89 -7.65 -16.02
C GLY A 420 13.82 -8.65 -16.47
N TYR A 421 12.56 -8.44 -16.07
CA TYR A 421 11.43 -9.23 -16.55
C TYR A 421 11.27 -9.09 -18.07
N MET A 422 11.30 -7.87 -18.60
CA MET A 422 11.22 -7.60 -20.04
C MET A 422 12.38 -8.21 -20.83
N GLN A 423 13.54 -8.46 -20.21
CA GLN A 423 14.67 -9.14 -20.83
C GLN A 423 14.49 -10.66 -20.87
N SER A 424 13.71 -11.22 -19.95
CA SER A 424 13.49 -12.66 -19.80
C SER A 424 12.54 -13.25 -20.85
N ASP A 425 12.56 -14.57 -20.98
CA ASP A 425 11.61 -15.33 -21.82
C ASP A 425 10.18 -15.29 -21.27
N ALA A 426 10.00 -14.97 -19.98
CA ALA A 426 8.69 -14.87 -19.35
C ALA A 426 7.90 -13.64 -19.83
N PHE A 427 8.56 -12.62 -20.36
CA PHE A 427 7.87 -11.46 -20.93
C PHE A 427 7.29 -11.78 -22.31
N HIS A 428 6.11 -12.38 -22.29
CA HIS A 428 5.38 -12.83 -23.47
C HIS A 428 3.89 -12.41 -23.36
N PRO A 429 3.58 -11.12 -23.62
CA PRO A 429 2.23 -10.61 -23.42
C PRO A 429 1.24 -11.24 -24.39
N ASP A 430 0.20 -11.86 -23.86
CA ASP A 430 -0.87 -12.46 -24.65
C ASP A 430 -1.95 -11.44 -25.06
N PHE A 431 -2.05 -10.34 -24.34
CA PHE A 431 -3.02 -9.28 -24.60
C PHE A 431 -2.59 -8.45 -25.82
N ARG A 432 -3.33 -8.57 -26.93
CA ARG A 432 -3.01 -7.91 -28.21
C ARG A 432 -3.85 -6.67 -28.44
N VAL A 433 -3.19 -5.55 -28.72
CA VAL A 433 -3.85 -4.27 -29.03
C VAL A 433 -3.07 -3.48 -30.07
N SER A 434 -3.76 -2.55 -30.73
CA SER A 434 -3.12 -1.59 -31.64
C SER A 434 -2.42 -0.47 -30.87
N ILE A 435 -1.39 0.11 -31.48
CA ILE A 435 -0.72 1.29 -30.90
C ILE A 435 -1.68 2.48 -30.75
N SER A 436 -2.68 2.59 -31.64
CA SER A 436 -3.70 3.65 -31.59
C SER A 436 -4.54 3.55 -30.32
N GLN A 437 -4.95 2.35 -29.91
CA GLN A 437 -5.68 2.15 -28.66
C GLN A 437 -4.85 2.57 -27.44
N ILE A 438 -3.53 2.32 -27.44
CA ILE A 438 -2.66 2.80 -26.36
C ILE A 438 -2.54 4.32 -26.39
N ARG A 439 -2.38 4.93 -27.58
CA ARG A 439 -2.30 6.38 -27.75
C ARG A 439 -3.55 7.11 -27.26
N GLU A 440 -4.72 6.47 -27.27
CA GLU A 440 -5.94 7.05 -26.68
C GLU A 440 -5.87 7.22 -25.15
N LEU A 441 -4.95 6.55 -24.46
CA LEU A 441 -4.80 6.61 -23.00
C LEU A 441 -3.83 7.70 -22.54
N VAL A 442 -3.00 8.23 -23.45
CA VAL A 442 -1.89 9.13 -23.14
C VAL A 442 -1.96 10.41 -23.97
N ALA A 443 -1.19 11.42 -23.59
CA ALA A 443 -1.07 12.61 -24.42
C ALA A 443 -0.38 12.31 -25.77
N PRO A 444 -0.75 13.04 -26.84
CA PRO A 444 -0.05 12.96 -28.12
C PRO A 444 1.45 13.27 -27.94
N ALA A 445 2.29 12.64 -28.76
CA ALA A 445 3.70 12.99 -28.80
C ALA A 445 3.87 14.45 -29.26
N CYS A 446 4.84 15.17 -28.70
CA CYS A 446 5.17 16.53 -29.12
C CYS A 446 5.68 16.50 -30.57
N GLY A 447 4.79 16.78 -31.54
CA GLY A 447 5.08 16.62 -32.97
C GLY A 447 3.84 16.21 -33.79
N ASP A 448 2.89 15.52 -33.17
CA ASP A 448 1.59 15.17 -33.77
C ASP A 448 0.63 16.36 -33.70
N LYS A 449 0.97 17.46 -34.39
CA LYS A 449 -0.06 18.44 -34.79
C LYS A 449 -0.60 17.98 -36.13
N ALA A 450 -1.89 17.62 -36.12
CA ALA A 450 -2.68 17.26 -37.30
C ALA A 450 -2.51 18.22 -38.47
#